data_AF-A0A7X4DYN1-F1
#
_entry.id   AF-A0A7X4DYN1-F1
#
_cell.length_a   1.000
_cell.length_b   1.000
_cell.length_c   1.000
_cell.angle_alpha   90.00
_cell.angle_beta   90.00
_cell.angle_gamma   90.00
#
_symmetry.space_group_name_H-M   'P 1'
#
loop_
_entity.id
_entity.type
_entity.pdbx_description
1 polymer ?
#
loop_
_entity_poly.entity_id
_entity_poly.type
_entity_poly.pdbx_seq_one_letter_code
_entity_poly.pdbx_strand_id
1 'polypeptide(L)'
;MQDAVGQIEDAGSAERLIADLAAADDFKDGLGRLGHVGAMPKPTVLALEMALHEEQERRALEGELWLLEQAWREAEEVAAISDDLLLPAGAEAFVREHGRPRSRRGRPGGNA
;
A
#
# COMPACT_ATOMS: atom_id res chain seq x y z
N MET A 1 6.69 -7.81 -16.83
CA MET A 1 6.25 -6.87 -15.80
C MET A 1 7.33 -5.83 -15.49
N GLN A 2 8.56 -6.24 -15.15
CA GLN A 2 9.66 -5.27 -14.90
C GLN A 2 9.90 -4.27 -16.04
N ASP A 3 9.69 -4.67 -17.29
CA ASP A 3 9.89 -3.80 -18.46
C ASP A 3 8.80 -2.72 -18.65
N ALA A 4 7.56 -2.96 -18.19
CA ALA A 4 6.48 -1.98 -18.23
C ALA A 4 6.57 -1.00 -17.06
N VAL A 5 6.87 -1.53 -15.87
CA VAL A 5 7.12 -0.71 -14.67
C VAL A 5 8.33 0.19 -14.89
N GLY A 6 9.42 -0.34 -15.46
CA GLY A 6 10.60 0.45 -15.81
C GLY A 6 10.26 1.61 -16.75
N GLN A 7 9.40 1.42 -17.75
CA GLN A 7 8.97 2.52 -18.64
C GLN A 7 8.18 3.61 -17.90
N ILE A 8 7.35 3.24 -16.93
CA ILE A 8 6.62 4.22 -16.08
C ILE A 8 7.61 4.95 -15.17
N GLU A 9 8.55 4.25 -14.55
CA GLU A 9 9.58 4.82 -13.68
C GLU A 9 10.52 5.77 -14.45
N ASP A 10 10.93 5.39 -15.66
CA ASP A 10 11.78 6.21 -16.54
C ASP A 10 11.05 7.48 -17.01
N ALA A 11 9.75 7.39 -17.30
CA ALA A 11 8.91 8.55 -17.57
C ALA A 11 8.65 9.40 -16.31
N GLY A 12 8.86 8.84 -15.12
CA GLY A 12 8.69 9.50 -13.82
C GLY A 12 7.24 9.55 -13.32
N SER A 13 6.24 9.31 -14.17
CA SER A 13 4.86 9.01 -13.76
C SER A 13 4.06 8.37 -14.91
N ALA A 14 2.94 7.74 -14.56
CA ALA A 14 2.00 7.19 -15.52
C ALA A 14 1.40 8.26 -16.46
N GLU A 15 1.06 9.43 -15.93
CA GLU A 15 0.50 10.54 -16.72
C GLU A 15 1.53 11.12 -17.69
N ARG A 16 2.79 11.22 -17.27
CA ARG A 16 3.87 11.68 -18.14
C ARG A 16 4.13 10.68 -19.25
N LEU A 17 4.10 9.39 -18.96
CA LEU A 17 4.18 8.34 -19.98
C LEU A 17 3.05 8.49 -21.02
N ILE A 18 1.81 8.70 -20.58
CA ILE A 18 0.67 8.91 -21.51
C ILE A 18 0.88 10.16 -22.36
N ALA A 19 1.33 11.27 -21.77
CA ALA A 19 1.60 12.52 -22.48
C ALA A 19 2.71 12.35 -23.52
N ASP A 20 3.80 11.65 -23.15
CA ASP A 20 4.93 11.38 -24.03
C ASP A 20 4.51 10.48 -25.19
N LEU A 21 3.73 9.42 -24.93
CA LEU A 21 3.18 8.53 -25.97
C LEU A 21 2.21 9.26 -26.91
N ALA A 22 1.43 10.21 -26.40
CA ALA A 22 0.52 11.02 -27.22
C ALA A 22 1.27 12.05 -28.08
N ALA A 23 2.41 12.55 -27.59
CA ALA A 23 3.27 13.49 -28.30
C ALA A 23 4.17 12.79 -29.33
N ALA A 24 4.51 11.52 -29.11
CA ALA A 24 5.33 10.73 -30.02
C ALA A 24 4.62 10.48 -31.37
N ASP A 25 5.36 10.73 -32.45
CA ASP A 25 4.94 10.36 -33.82
C ASP A 25 5.28 8.89 -34.14
N ASP A 26 6.04 8.23 -33.27
CA ASP A 26 6.66 6.91 -33.48
C ASP A 26 5.66 5.79 -33.79
N PHE A 27 4.41 5.99 -33.38
CA PHE A 27 3.34 5.04 -33.60
C PHE A 27 2.25 5.57 -34.51
N LYS A 28 2.33 6.76 -35.11
CA LYS A 28 1.23 7.26 -35.94
C LYS A 28 1.09 6.47 -37.24
N ASP A 29 -0.15 6.15 -37.62
CA ASP A 29 -0.41 5.63 -38.98
C ASP A 29 -0.15 6.73 -40.02
N GLY A 30 -0.07 6.38 -41.31
CA GLY A 30 0.10 7.38 -42.38
C GLY A 30 -1.02 8.42 -42.49
N LEU A 31 -2.06 8.34 -41.65
CA LEU A 31 -3.15 9.30 -41.48
C LEU A 31 -3.05 10.15 -40.20
N GLY A 32 -1.96 10.02 -39.42
CA GLY A 32 -1.73 10.82 -38.22
C GLY A 32 -2.58 10.43 -37.02
N ARG A 33 -3.30 9.31 -37.08
CA ARG A 33 -3.93 8.72 -35.89
C ARG A 33 -2.86 8.00 -35.09
N LEU A 34 -2.98 7.98 -33.76
CA LEU A 34 -2.19 7.08 -32.92
C LEU A 34 -2.34 5.68 -33.53
N GLY A 35 -1.32 5.23 -34.22
CA GLY A 35 -1.36 4.00 -34.99
C GLY A 35 -1.36 2.89 -33.98
N HIS A 36 -2.56 2.34 -33.84
CA HIS A 36 -2.89 1.01 -33.40
C HIS A 36 -2.04 0.59 -32.21
N VAL A 37 -2.61 0.65 -31.01
CA VAL A 37 -2.04 0.03 -29.80
C VAL A 37 -1.44 -1.36 -30.08
N GLY A 38 -2.00 -2.12 -31.03
CA GLY A 38 -1.45 -3.41 -31.50
C GLY A 38 -0.10 -3.38 -32.23
N ALA A 39 0.41 -2.22 -32.65
CA ALA A 39 1.74 -2.02 -33.23
C ALA A 39 2.79 -1.63 -32.18
N MET A 40 2.37 -1.24 -30.97
CA MET A 40 3.28 -0.93 -29.88
C MET A 40 3.92 -2.21 -29.33
N PRO A 41 5.17 -2.13 -28.83
CA PRO A 41 5.77 -3.23 -28.07
C PRO A 41 4.85 -3.64 -26.92
N LYS A 42 4.71 -4.96 -26.68
CA LYS A 42 3.89 -5.48 -25.57
C LYS A 42 4.17 -4.82 -24.21
N PRO A 43 5.42 -4.53 -23.83
CA PRO A 43 5.71 -3.82 -22.58
C PRO A 43 5.11 -2.41 -22.52
N THR A 44 5.11 -1.68 -23.64
CA THR A 44 4.54 -0.34 -23.76
C THR A 44 3.03 -0.36 -23.71
N VAL A 45 2.40 -1.36 -24.34
CA VAL A 45 0.95 -1.59 -24.22
C VAL A 45 0.58 -1.86 -22.76
N LEU A 46 1.32 -2.74 -22.08
CA LEU A 46 1.09 -3.05 -20.68
C LEU A 46 1.29 -1.81 -19.79
N ALA A 47 2.32 -1.00 -20.04
CA ALA A 47 2.55 0.24 -19.30
C ALA A 47 1.41 1.25 -19.49
N LEU A 48 0.88 1.36 -20.71
CA LEU A 48 -0.30 2.17 -21.02
C LEU A 48 -1.57 1.65 -20.33
N GLU A 49 -1.78 0.34 -20.33
CA GLU A 49 -2.90 -0.31 -19.62
C GLU A 49 -2.84 -0.05 -18.11
N MET A 50 -1.65 -0.19 -17.52
CA MET A 50 -1.41 0.10 -16.09
C MET A 50 -1.67 1.58 -15.78
N ALA A 51 -1.15 2.49 -16.61
CA ALA A 51 -1.35 3.93 -16.44
C ALA A 51 -2.84 4.35 -16.56
N LEU A 52 -3.61 3.69 -17.42
CA LEU A 52 -5.04 3.99 -17.59
C LEU A 52 -5.90 3.49 -16.42
N HIS A 53 -5.50 2.40 -15.77
CA HIS A 53 -6.29 1.77 -14.69
C HIS A 53 -5.84 2.14 -13.28
N GLU A 54 -4.69 2.79 -13.10
CA GLU A 54 -4.13 3.14 -11.78
C GLU A 54 -5.16 3.80 -10.84
N GLU A 55 -5.91 4.80 -11.31
CA GLU A 55 -6.89 5.51 -10.48
C GLU A 55 -8.09 4.62 -10.09
N GLN A 56 -8.51 3.72 -10.97
CA GLN A 56 -9.60 2.79 -10.66
C GLN A 56 -9.15 1.73 -9.65
N GLU A 57 -7.93 1.21 -9.84
CA GLU A 57 -7.30 0.27 -8.92
C GLU A 57 -7.11 0.90 -7.53
N ARG A 58 -6.64 2.15 -7.46
CA ARG A 58 -6.49 2.90 -6.21
C ARG A 58 -7.83 3.02 -5.46
N ARG A 59 -8.91 3.38 -6.14
CA ARG A 59 -10.25 3.48 -5.52
C ARG A 59 -10.78 2.14 -5.04
N ALA A 60 -10.54 1.06 -5.80
CA ALA A 60 -10.91 -0.28 -5.40
C ALA A 60 -10.17 -0.70 -4.12
N LEU A 61 -8.85 -0.45 -4.07
CA LEU A 61 -8.01 -0.73 -2.92
C LEU A 61 -8.39 0.09 -1.68
N GLU A 62 -8.75 1.38 -1.85
CA GLU A 62 -9.25 2.21 -0.75
C GLU A 62 -10.54 1.63 -0.13
N GLY A 63 -11.43 1.05 -0.94
CA GLY A 63 -12.62 0.35 -0.46
C GLY A 63 -12.30 -0.93 0.31
N GLU A 64 -11.37 -1.75 -0.19
CA GLU A 64 -10.92 -2.96 0.51
C GLU A 64 -10.24 -2.63 1.86
N LEU A 65 -9.40 -1.59 1.88
CA LEU A 65 -8.74 -1.13 3.11
C LEU A 65 -9.75 -0.65 4.15
N TRP A 66 -10.81 0.05 3.74
CA TRP A 66 -11.87 0.47 4.65
C TRP A 66 -12.55 -0.74 5.32
N LEU A 67 -12.87 -1.78 4.55
CA LEU A 67 -13.46 -3.01 5.09
C LEU A 67 -12.52 -3.70 6.09
N LEU A 68 -11.23 -3.79 5.77
CA LEU A 68 -10.22 -4.36 6.67
C LEU A 68 -10.08 -3.56 7.97
N GLU A 69 -10.10 -2.23 7.90
CA GLU A 69 -10.05 -1.37 9.07
C GLU A 69 -11.28 -1.56 9.98
N GLN A 70 -12.48 -1.66 9.40
CA GLN A 70 -13.68 -1.94 10.18
C GLN A 70 -13.62 -3.31 10.86
N ALA A 71 -13.19 -4.35 10.13
CA ALA A 71 -13.05 -5.70 10.67
C ALA A 71 -11.99 -5.75 11.79
N TRP A 72 -10.87 -5.02 11.64
CA TRP A 72 -9.86 -4.92 12.69
C TRP A 72 -10.41 -4.20 13.93
N ARG A 73 -11.13 -3.11 13.76
CA ARG A 73 -11.76 -2.38 14.88
C ARG A 73 -12.76 -3.25 15.65
N GLU A 74 -13.59 -4.01 14.94
CA GLU A 74 -14.52 -4.95 15.57
C GLU A 74 -13.77 -6.03 16.38
N ALA A 75 -12.69 -6.58 15.81
CA ALA A 75 -11.87 -7.56 16.51
C ALA A 75 -11.23 -6.99 17.80
N GLU A 76 -10.76 -5.74 17.77
CA GLU A 76 -10.23 -5.06 18.96
C GLU A 76 -11.30 -4.83 20.03
N GLU A 77 -12.53 -4.49 19.64
CA GLU A 77 -13.64 -4.35 20.59
C GLU A 77 -13.99 -5.68 21.27
N VAL A 78 -14.03 -6.77 20.49
CA VAL A 78 -14.26 -8.12 21.04
C VAL A 78 -13.13 -8.56 21.96
N ALA A 79 -11.87 -8.25 21.62
CA ALA A 79 -10.72 -8.54 22.45
C ALA A 79 -10.80 -7.81 23.79
N ALA A 80 -11.13 -6.52 23.78
CA ALA A 80 -11.31 -5.73 25.00
C ALA A 80 -12.40 -6.29 25.91
N ILE A 81 -13.54 -6.70 25.36
CA ILE A 81 -14.61 -7.36 26.14
C ILE A 81 -14.11 -8.69 26.71
N SER A 82 -13.39 -9.47 25.90
CA SER A 82 -12.89 -10.79 26.32
C SER A 82 -11.86 -10.68 27.45
N ASP A 83 -11.02 -9.65 27.42
CA ASP A 83 -10.07 -9.35 28.49
C ASP A 83 -10.80 -9.03 29.81
N ASP A 84 -11.90 -8.28 29.77
CA ASP A 84 -12.71 -7.96 30.95
C ASP A 84 -13.48 -9.16 31.51
N LEU A 85 -13.95 -10.08 30.65
CA LEU A 85 -14.76 -11.22 31.06
C LEU A 85 -14.00 -12.29 31.86
N LEU A 86 -12.68 -12.40 31.68
CA LEU A 86 -11.87 -13.49 32.25
C LEU A 86 -11.17 -13.12 33.55
N LEU A 87 -11.26 -11.86 33.99
CA LEU A 87 -10.57 -11.38 35.17
C LEU A 87 -11.46 -11.42 36.42
N PRO A 88 -11.01 -12.05 37.53
CA PRO A 88 -11.69 -11.96 38.82
C PRO A 88 -11.81 -10.51 39.30
N ALA A 89 -12.86 -10.21 40.07
CA ALA A 89 -12.98 -8.91 40.73
C ALA A 89 -11.73 -8.58 41.56
N GLY A 90 -11.07 -7.46 41.26
CA GLY A 90 -9.83 -7.02 41.91
C GLY A 90 -8.52 -7.47 41.23
N ALA A 91 -8.57 -8.19 40.11
CA ALA A 91 -7.38 -8.61 39.37
C ALA A 91 -6.49 -7.42 38.94
N GLU A 92 -7.08 -6.32 38.47
CA GLU A 92 -6.33 -5.11 38.13
C GLU A 92 -5.64 -4.47 39.34
N ALA A 93 -6.29 -4.49 40.51
CA ALA A 93 -5.72 -3.95 41.74
C ALA A 93 -4.54 -4.81 42.21
N PHE A 94 -4.68 -6.14 42.14
CA PHE A 94 -3.60 -7.09 42.39
C PHE A 94 -2.41 -6.88 41.45
N VAL A 95 -2.65 -6.69 40.15
CA VAL A 95 -1.59 -6.40 39.17
C VAL A 95 -0.93 -5.04 39.44
N ARG A 96 -1.67 -4.00 39.84
CA ARG A 96 -1.07 -2.72 40.26
C ARG A 96 -0.20 -2.85 41.50
N GLU A 97 -0.64 -3.63 42.48
CA GLU A 97 0.05 -3.78 43.77
C GLU A 97 1.30 -4.67 43.67
N HIS A 98 1.26 -5.72 42.85
CA HIS A 98 2.33 -6.72 42.76
C HIS A 98 3.03 -6.78 41.41
N GLY A 99 2.57 -6.02 40.42
CA GLY A 99 3.18 -5.90 39.11
C GLY A 99 4.58 -5.31 39.25
N ARG A 100 5.60 -6.16 39.12
CA ARG A 100 6.98 -5.69 39.18
C ARG A 100 7.22 -4.66 38.08
N PRO A 101 7.72 -3.46 38.40
CA PRO A 101 8.18 -2.55 37.36
C PRO A 101 9.27 -3.29 36.57
N ARG A 102 9.10 -3.44 35.26
CA ARG A 102 10.15 -3.99 34.39
C ARG A 102 11.37 -3.09 34.58
N SER A 103 12.34 -3.55 35.37
CA SER A 103 13.56 -2.81 35.62
C SER A 103 14.19 -2.53 34.26
N ARG A 104 14.37 -1.26 33.91
CA ARG A 104 15.30 -0.87 32.85
C ARG A 104 16.63 -1.51 33.24
N ARG A 105 17.02 -2.58 32.54
CA ARG A 105 18.37 -3.14 32.64
C ARG A 105 19.31 -2.01 32.26
N GLY A 106 19.86 -1.34 33.26
CA GLY A 106 20.99 -0.45 33.08
C GLY A 106 22.10 -1.24 32.43
N ARG A 107 22.57 -0.77 31.28
CA ARG A 107 23.93 -1.06 30.83
C ARG A 107 24.86 -0.15 31.64
N PRO A 108 25.75 -0.68 32.49
CA PRO A 108 26.97 0.04 32.80
C PRO A 108 27.98 -0.35 31.72
N GLY A 109 28.06 0.44 30.65
CA GLY A 109 29.35 0.64 29.96
C GLY A 109 29.94 1.87 30.62
N GLY A 110 30.93 1.79 31.50
CA GLY A 110 32.25 1.23 31.21
C GLY A 110 33.14 2.43 30.89
N ASN A 111 33.61 3.12 31.94
CA ASN A 111 34.59 4.19 31.83
C ASN A 111 35.85 3.75 32.57
N ALA A 112 36.90 3.46 31.81
CA ALA A 112 38.32 3.59 32.14
C ALA A 112 39.12 3.24 30.88
#